data_AF-A0A7R9YML0-F1
#
_entry.id   AF-A0A7R9YML0-F1
#
_cell.length_a   1.000
_cell.length_b   1.000
_cell.length_c   1.000
_cell.angle_alpha   90.00
_cell.angle_beta   90.00
_cell.angle_gamma   90.00
#
_symmetry.space_group_name_H-M   'P 1'
#
loop_
_entity.id
_entity.type
_entity.pdbx_description
1 polymer ?
#
loop_
_entity_poly.entity_id
_entity_poly.type
_entity_poly.pdbx_seq_one_letter_code
_entity_poly.pdbx_strand_id
1 'polypeptide(L)'
;VGGRLVLCLHPWPHPLALLRCWCLFELMCAATYRLEIAVSPSHSMFRLLCEQLFEANVISMDDADQRRRAAMRAEICEQIDVRHARATVPSDVDLIFSALAAMPGGTDAVNGVVRSAIAAQLRVLHDSFVESGGGVKKRTQLRASSATIGASAPAPDGDTRAGTAAAPVPPRRRC
;
A
#
# COMPACT_ATOMS: atom_id res chain seq x y z
N VAL A 1 4.79 4.27 -20.84
CA VAL A 1 5.23 3.03 -20.16
C VAL A 1 4.31 2.83 -18.97
N GLY A 2 3.48 1.78 -18.95
CA GLY A 2 2.60 1.49 -17.81
C GLY A 2 3.36 0.70 -16.75
N GLY A 3 3.55 1.27 -15.57
CA GLY A 3 4.15 0.59 -14.43
C GLY A 3 3.10 -0.11 -13.57
N ARG A 4 3.46 -1.26 -12.98
CA ARG A 4 2.66 -2.01 -12.02
C ARG A 4 3.49 -2.29 -10.78
N LEU A 5 2.94 -2.02 -9.60
CA LEU A 5 3.48 -2.43 -8.31
C LEU A 5 2.74 -3.68 -7.84
N VAL A 6 3.49 -4.74 -7.50
CA VAL A 6 2.93 -5.97 -6.94
C VAL A 6 3.37 -6.09 -5.48
N LEU A 7 2.42 -6.05 -4.56
CA LEU A 7 2.65 -6.21 -3.14
C LEU A 7 2.39 -7.66 -2.72
N CYS A 8 3.39 -8.31 -2.16
CA CYS A 8 3.26 -9.66 -1.61
C CYS A 8 2.83 -9.60 -0.13
N LEU A 9 1.64 -10.11 0.20
CA LEU A 9 1.18 -10.20 1.58
C LEU A 9 1.70 -11.46 2.25
N HIS A 10 3.00 -11.47 2.57
CA HIS A 10 3.65 -12.54 3.31
C HIS A 10 4.63 -12.00 4.37
N PRO A 11 4.68 -12.58 5.57
CA PRO A 11 3.76 -13.60 6.12
C PRO A 11 2.38 -13.01 6.45
N TRP A 12 1.42 -13.86 6.81
CA TRP A 12 0.07 -13.46 7.19
C TRP A 12 -0.21 -13.86 8.65
N PRO A 13 -0.87 -13.02 9.48
CA PRO A 13 -1.57 -11.77 9.17
C PRO A 13 -0.73 -10.49 9.24
N HIS A 14 0.59 -10.60 9.39
CA HIS A 14 1.51 -9.46 9.51
C HIS A 14 2.50 -9.38 8.33
N PRO A 15 2.09 -8.87 7.16
CA PRO A 15 2.94 -8.77 5.99
C PRO A 15 4.18 -7.91 6.24
N LEU A 16 5.37 -8.48 6.02
CA LEU A 16 6.63 -7.75 6.21
C LEU A 16 6.73 -6.53 5.30
N ALA A 17 6.11 -6.58 4.12
CA ALA A 17 6.09 -5.45 3.20
C ALA A 17 5.38 -4.22 3.78
N LEU A 18 4.40 -4.40 4.68
CA LEU A 18 3.72 -3.29 5.34
C LEU A 18 4.52 -2.70 6.51
N LEU A 19 5.63 -3.33 6.89
CA LEU A 19 6.52 -2.88 7.96
C LEU A 19 7.82 -2.27 7.41
N ARG A 20 8.01 -2.23 6.08
CA ARG A 20 9.24 -1.74 5.44
C ARG A 20 9.07 -0.35 4.86
N CYS A 21 9.95 0.58 5.24
CA CYS A 21 9.86 1.98 4.82
C CYS A 21 9.86 2.15 3.29
N TRP A 22 10.73 1.43 2.58
CA TRP A 22 10.78 1.44 1.12
C TRP A 22 9.48 0.95 0.48
N CYS A 23 8.91 -0.16 0.97
CA CYS A 23 7.68 -0.69 0.42
C CYS A 23 6.49 0.25 0.63
N LEU A 24 6.40 0.91 1.78
CA LEU A 24 5.37 1.91 2.04
C LEU A 24 5.55 3.16 1.17
N PHE A 25 6.80 3.60 0.97
CA PHE A 25 7.13 4.69 0.06
C PHE A 25 6.76 4.36 -1.39
N GLU A 26 7.12 3.16 -1.88
CA GLU A 26 6.75 2.67 -3.21
C GLU A 26 5.23 2.59 -3.39
N LEU A 27 4.50 2.12 -2.38
CA LEU A 27 3.03 2.06 -2.42
C LEU A 27 2.42 3.46 -2.49
N MET A 28 2.94 4.40 -1.71
CA MET A 28 2.53 5.81 -1.78
C MET A 28 2.80 6.40 -3.15
N CYS A 29 3.99 6.19 -3.72
CA CYS A 29 4.32 6.67 -5.06
C CYS A 29 3.40 6.03 -6.10
N ALA A 30 3.18 4.72 -6.05
CA ALA A 30 2.28 4.02 -6.94
C ALA A 30 0.86 4.58 -6.87
N ALA A 31 0.34 4.82 -5.67
CA ALA A 31 -0.98 5.42 -5.50
C ALA A 31 -1.03 6.87 -6.03
N THR A 32 -0.01 7.67 -5.75
CA THR A 32 0.07 9.09 -6.15
C THR A 32 0.15 9.24 -7.68
N TYR A 33 0.97 8.41 -8.32
CA TYR A 33 1.14 8.41 -9.78
C TYR A 33 0.12 7.53 -10.50
N ARG A 34 -0.89 7.01 -9.78
CA ARG A 34 -1.96 6.16 -10.33
C ARG A 34 -1.41 4.95 -11.09
N LEU A 35 -0.30 4.41 -10.61
CA LEU A 35 0.19 3.13 -11.07
C LEU A 35 -0.76 2.04 -10.59
N GLU A 36 -0.83 0.97 -11.38
CA GLU A 36 -1.56 -0.20 -10.97
C GLU A 36 -0.90 -0.82 -9.74
N ILE A 37 -1.68 -0.95 -8.67
CA ILE A 37 -1.28 -1.71 -7.48
C ILE A 37 -1.98 -3.06 -7.57
N ALA A 38 -1.25 -4.11 -7.27
CA ALA A 38 -1.74 -5.48 -7.26
C ALA A 38 -1.33 -6.14 -5.95
N VAL A 39 -2.28 -6.73 -5.22
CA VAL A 39 -1.97 -7.57 -4.07
C VAL A 39 -1.91 -9.03 -4.49
N SER A 40 -0.80 -9.70 -4.18
CA SER A 40 -0.65 -11.14 -4.36
C SER A 40 -0.33 -11.78 -3.01
N PRO A 41 -1.20 -12.62 -2.44
CA PRO A 41 -0.76 -13.49 -1.36
C PRO A 41 0.19 -14.56 -1.91
N SER A 42 1.01 -15.16 -1.04
CA SER A 42 1.80 -16.33 -1.42
C SER A 42 0.88 -17.51 -1.80
N HIS A 43 1.33 -18.40 -2.69
CA HIS A 43 0.46 -19.51 -3.17
C HIS A 43 -0.01 -20.42 -2.03
N SER A 44 0.86 -20.69 -1.05
CA SER A 44 0.55 -21.48 0.14
C SER A 44 -0.40 -20.77 1.10
N MET A 45 -0.43 -19.43 1.09
CA MET A 45 -1.30 -18.65 1.99
C MET A 45 -2.52 -18.06 1.31
N PHE A 46 -2.65 -18.09 -0.02
CA PHE A 46 -3.81 -17.54 -0.73
C PHE A 46 -5.10 -18.12 -0.16
N ARG A 47 -5.13 -19.45 0.04
CA ARG A 47 -6.29 -20.13 0.62
C ARG A 47 -6.57 -19.68 2.05
N LEU A 48 -5.57 -19.64 2.93
CA LEU A 48 -5.73 -19.20 4.33
C LEU A 48 -6.19 -17.75 4.41
N LEU A 49 -5.59 -16.88 3.60
CA LEU A 49 -5.94 -15.47 3.53
C LEU A 49 -7.38 -15.30 3.05
N CYS A 50 -7.79 -16.02 2.02
CA CYS A 50 -9.16 -15.97 1.53
C CYS A 50 -10.14 -16.60 2.52
N GLU A 51 -9.84 -17.71 3.18
CA GLU A 51 -10.72 -18.32 4.20
C GLU A 51 -10.84 -17.44 5.46
N GLN A 52 -9.77 -16.75 5.86
CA GLN A 52 -9.77 -15.89 7.04
C GLN A 52 -10.39 -14.52 6.76
N LEU A 53 -10.20 -13.97 5.55
CA LEU A 53 -10.76 -12.66 5.19
C LEU A 53 -12.14 -12.73 4.54
N PHE A 54 -12.46 -13.80 3.83
CA PHE A 54 -13.53 -13.86 2.83
C PHE A 54 -14.46 -15.08 3.01
N GLU A 55 -15.71 -14.94 2.58
CA GLU A 55 -16.83 -15.87 2.82
C GLU A 55 -16.83 -17.13 1.94
N ALA A 56 -15.70 -17.83 1.81
CA ALA A 56 -15.76 -19.11 1.08
C ALA A 56 -16.53 -20.17 1.88
N ASN A 57 -17.73 -20.50 1.40
CA ASN A 57 -18.48 -21.74 1.65
C ASN A 57 -19.33 -21.84 2.92
N VAL A 58 -19.76 -20.74 3.55
CA VAL A 58 -20.75 -20.83 4.64
C VAL A 58 -22.09 -20.29 4.16
N ILE A 59 -23.07 -21.19 4.00
CA ILE A 59 -24.45 -20.94 3.54
C ILE A 59 -25.24 -20.01 4.50
N SER A 60 -24.66 -19.68 5.66
CA SER A 60 -25.24 -18.85 6.70
C SER A 60 -24.09 -18.29 7.56
N MET A 61 -23.62 -17.09 7.26
CA MET A 61 -22.81 -16.34 8.22
C MET A 61 -23.72 -15.62 9.19
N ASP A 62 -23.46 -15.79 10.47
CA ASP A 62 -24.02 -14.88 11.45
C ASP A 62 -23.32 -13.51 11.38
N ASP A 63 -23.95 -12.49 11.95
CA ASP A 63 -23.38 -11.14 11.99
C ASP A 63 -22.03 -11.09 12.73
N ALA A 64 -21.73 -12.06 13.59
CA ALA A 64 -20.49 -12.08 14.37
C ALA A 64 -19.28 -12.44 13.50
N ASP A 65 -19.41 -13.41 12.60
CA ASP A 65 -18.37 -13.76 11.64
C ASP A 65 -18.07 -12.60 10.67
N GLN A 66 -19.11 -11.89 10.22
CA GLN A 66 -18.92 -10.74 9.33
C GLN A 66 -18.16 -9.60 10.02
N ARG A 67 -18.53 -9.31 11.27
CA ARG A 67 -17.82 -8.33 12.11
C ARG A 67 -16.37 -8.73 12.34
N ARG A 68 -16.09 -10.00 12.64
CA ARG A 68 -14.73 -10.50 12.88
C ARG A 68 -13.84 -10.32 11.65
N ARG A 69 -14.35 -10.60 10.46
CA ARG A 69 -13.58 -10.44 9.21
C ARG A 69 -13.39 -8.99 8.81
N ALA A 70 -14.41 -8.15 9.01
CA ALA A 70 -14.26 -6.71 8.85
C ALA A 70 -13.20 -6.15 9.80
N ALA A 71 -13.18 -6.62 11.06
CA ALA A 71 -12.15 -6.26 12.04
C ALA A 71 -10.76 -6.70 11.58
N MET A 72 -10.60 -7.91 11.04
CA MET A 72 -9.29 -8.37 10.52
C MET A 72 -8.80 -7.52 9.33
N ARG A 73 -9.69 -7.12 8.42
CA ARG A 73 -9.36 -6.19 7.33
C ARG A 73 -8.94 -4.82 7.86
N ALA A 74 -9.65 -4.32 8.87
CA ALA A 74 -9.32 -3.06 9.54
C ALA A 74 -7.96 -3.14 10.24
N GLU A 75 -7.69 -4.24 10.95
CA GLU A 75 -6.44 -4.46 11.69
C GLU A 75 -5.21 -4.37 10.78
N ILE A 76 -5.26 -4.95 9.57
CA ILE A 76 -4.17 -4.85 8.60
C ILE A 76 -3.92 -3.41 8.18
N CYS A 77 -4.98 -2.64 7.96
CA CYS A 77 -4.87 -1.24 7.63
C CYS A 77 -4.37 -0.41 8.83
N GLU A 78 -4.76 -0.76 10.06
CA GLU A 78 -4.31 -0.10 11.29
C GLU A 78 -2.82 -0.33 11.56
N GLN A 79 -2.28 -1.50 11.20
CA GLN A 79 -0.85 -1.80 11.29
C GLN A 79 0.02 -0.94 10.35
N ILE A 80 -0.58 -0.31 9.34
CA ILE A 80 0.14 0.58 8.44
C ILE A 80 0.38 1.91 9.15
N ASP A 81 1.61 2.08 9.61
CA ASP A 81 2.11 3.36 10.08
C ASP A 81 3.56 3.56 9.65
N VAL A 82 3.78 4.52 8.75
CA VAL A 82 5.11 4.85 8.24
C VAL A 82 6.09 5.23 9.35
N ARG A 83 5.61 5.77 10.49
CA ARG A 83 6.46 6.16 11.63
C ARG A 83 7.13 4.96 12.31
N HIS A 84 6.51 3.78 12.20
CA HIS A 84 6.99 2.53 12.78
C HIS A 84 7.68 1.62 11.75
N ALA A 85 7.80 2.08 10.51
CA ALA A 85 8.42 1.31 9.44
C ALA A 85 9.93 1.17 9.63
N ARG A 86 10.49 0.04 9.17
CA ARG A 86 11.88 -0.34 9.38
C ARG A 86 12.64 -0.43 8.06
N ALA A 87 13.94 -0.17 8.10
CA ALA A 87 14.88 -0.45 7.03
C ALA A 87 16.01 -1.35 7.54
N THR A 88 16.63 -2.11 6.64
CA THR A 88 17.89 -2.81 6.93
C THR A 88 19.07 -1.84 6.97
N VAL A 89 18.99 -0.74 6.22
CA VAL A 89 20.00 0.32 6.19
C VAL A 89 19.45 1.53 6.94
N PRO A 90 20.02 1.92 8.10
CA PRO A 90 19.48 2.99 8.92
C PRO A 90 19.33 4.33 8.18
N SER A 91 20.28 4.68 7.30
CA SER A 91 20.23 5.92 6.51
C SER A 91 19.01 6.02 5.59
N ASP A 92 18.43 4.89 5.18
CA ASP A 92 17.23 4.89 4.35
C ASP A 92 16.02 5.35 5.13
N VAL A 93 15.97 5.05 6.44
CA VAL A 93 14.87 5.51 7.31
C VAL A 93 14.86 7.02 7.33
N ASP A 94 16.00 7.65 7.62
CA ASP A 94 16.12 9.10 7.72
C ASP A 94 15.76 9.78 6.39
N LEU A 95 16.27 9.24 5.28
CA LEU A 95 16.01 9.77 3.95
C LEU A 95 14.53 9.67 3.57
N ILE A 96 13.93 8.50 3.74
CA ILE A 96 12.52 8.27 3.37
C ILE A 96 11.60 9.06 4.30
N PHE A 97 11.87 9.06 5.61
CA PHE A 97 10.99 9.76 6.56
C PHE A 97 11.07 11.27 6.35
N SER A 98 12.26 11.81 6.04
CA SER A 98 12.39 13.21 5.65
C SER A 98 11.59 13.53 4.38
N ALA A 99 11.65 12.65 3.37
CA ALA A 99 10.88 12.80 2.14
C ALA A 99 9.37 12.75 2.39
N LEU A 100 8.90 11.79 3.19
CA LEU A 100 7.48 11.64 3.56
C LEU A 100 6.97 12.80 4.42
N ALA A 101 7.79 13.28 5.36
CA ALA A 101 7.44 14.42 6.22
C ALA A 101 7.34 15.73 5.43
N ALA A 102 8.13 15.89 4.38
CA ALA A 102 8.07 17.04 3.48
C ALA A 102 6.88 17.02 2.52
N MET A 103 6.13 15.92 2.43
CA MET A 103 4.93 15.84 1.59
C MET A 103 3.78 16.66 2.17
N PRO A 104 2.87 17.19 1.34
CA PRO A 104 1.64 17.84 1.81
C PRO A 104 0.85 16.94 2.77
N GLY A 105 0.53 17.45 3.96
CA GLY A 105 -0.14 16.69 5.03
C GLY A 105 0.76 15.70 5.79
N GLY A 106 2.04 15.63 5.44
CA GLY A 106 3.06 14.86 6.14
C GLY A 106 2.77 13.36 6.24
N THR A 107 3.27 12.76 7.32
CA THR A 107 3.17 11.31 7.55
C THR A 107 1.74 10.79 7.69
N ASP A 108 0.81 11.60 8.23
CA ASP A 108 -0.59 11.18 8.39
C ASP A 108 -1.31 11.07 7.04
N ALA A 109 -1.08 12.03 6.12
CA ALA A 109 -1.63 11.96 4.77
C ALA A 109 -1.09 10.73 4.02
N VAL A 110 0.21 10.44 4.15
CA VAL A 110 0.83 9.25 3.56
C VAL A 110 0.19 7.97 4.11
N ASN A 111 0.04 7.86 5.43
CA ASN A 111 -0.65 6.74 6.06
C ASN A 111 -2.06 6.57 5.51
N GLY A 112 -2.83 7.67 5.38
CA GLY A 112 -4.16 7.64 4.80
C GLY A 112 -4.20 7.10 3.36
N VAL A 113 -3.27 7.55 2.51
CA VAL A 113 -3.15 7.09 1.11
C VAL A 113 -2.82 5.60 1.04
N VAL A 114 -1.81 5.16 1.79
CA VAL A 114 -1.34 3.76 1.81
C VAL A 114 -2.42 2.83 2.36
N ARG A 115 -3.09 3.21 3.46
CA ARG A 115 -4.22 2.45 4.04
C ARG A 115 -5.37 2.30 3.07
N SER A 116 -5.76 3.41 2.41
CA SER A 116 -6.80 3.40 1.39
C SER A 116 -6.42 2.49 0.21
N ALA A 117 -5.13 2.49 -0.15
CA ALA A 117 -4.62 1.66 -1.21
C ALA A 117 -4.72 0.17 -0.91
N ILE A 118 -4.28 -0.24 0.28
CA ILE A 118 -4.37 -1.63 0.72
C ILE A 118 -5.84 -2.06 0.89
N ALA A 119 -6.68 -1.24 1.52
CA ALA A 119 -8.09 -1.55 1.72
C ALA A 119 -8.82 -1.83 0.40
N ALA A 120 -8.59 -0.99 -0.62
CA ALA A 120 -9.16 -1.19 -1.94
C ALA A 120 -8.70 -2.52 -2.56
N GLN A 121 -7.41 -2.84 -2.48
CA GLN A 121 -6.84 -4.06 -3.04
C GLN A 121 -7.30 -5.33 -2.34
N LEU A 122 -7.46 -5.30 -1.01
CA LEU A 122 -8.06 -6.40 -0.26
C LEU A 122 -9.51 -6.63 -0.70
N ARG A 123 -10.24 -5.57 -1.05
CA ARG A 123 -11.59 -5.67 -1.61
C ARG A 123 -11.58 -6.30 -3.00
N VAL A 124 -10.67 -5.91 -3.89
CA VAL A 124 -10.61 -6.55 -5.22
C VAL A 124 -10.22 -8.02 -5.12
N LEU A 125 -9.32 -8.37 -4.20
CA LEU A 125 -8.94 -9.75 -3.94
C LEU A 125 -10.12 -10.59 -3.40
N HIS A 126 -10.96 -10.00 -2.54
CA HIS A 126 -12.22 -10.60 -2.10
C HIS A 126 -13.12 -10.92 -3.29
N ASP A 127 -13.41 -9.91 -4.11
CA ASP A 127 -14.38 -10.01 -5.19
C ASP A 127 -13.93 -11.07 -6.22
N SER A 128 -12.64 -11.09 -6.56
CA SER A 128 -12.07 -12.12 -7.44
C SER A 128 -12.14 -13.54 -6.88
N PHE A 129 -12.06 -13.68 -5.56
CA PHE A 129 -12.18 -14.97 -4.90
C PHE A 129 -13.65 -15.47 -4.88
N VAL A 130 -14.60 -14.56 -4.64
CA VAL A 130 -16.04 -14.84 -4.72
C VAL A 130 -16.45 -15.24 -6.14
N GLU A 131 -16.02 -14.48 -7.16
CA GLU A 131 -16.27 -14.79 -8.57
C GLU A 131 -15.69 -16.15 -9.00
N SER A 132 -14.60 -16.58 -8.36
CA SER A 132 -13.97 -17.89 -8.62
C SER A 132 -14.71 -19.06 -7.95
N GLY A 133 -15.80 -18.81 -7.21
CA GLY A 133 -16.57 -19.82 -6.49
C GLY A 133 -15.80 -20.43 -5.31
N GLY A 134 -14.91 -19.65 -4.67
CA GLY A 134 -14.08 -20.12 -3.56
C GLY A 134 -13.00 -21.16 -3.94
N GLY A 135 -12.91 -21.53 -5.22
CA GLY A 135 -11.96 -22.50 -5.73
C GLY A 135 -10.61 -21.87 -6.06
N VAL A 136 -9.52 -22.40 -5.50
CA VAL A 136 -8.16 -22.05 -5.92
C VAL A 136 -7.86 -22.77 -7.24
N LYS A 137 -8.30 -22.21 -8.37
CA LYS A 137 -7.90 -22.75 -9.68
C LYS A 137 -6.39 -22.60 -9.85
N LYS A 138 -5.71 -23.68 -10.27
CA LYS A 138 -4.26 -23.67 -10.56
C LYS A 138 -3.94 -22.50 -11.50
N ARG A 139 -2.96 -21.71 -11.06
CA ARG A 139 -2.65 -20.33 -11.44
C ARG A 139 -2.16 -20.21 -12.88
N THR A 140 -2.91 -19.50 -13.75
CA THR A 140 -2.33 -18.80 -14.93
C THR A 140 -3.03 -17.48 -15.28
N GLN A 141 -4.16 -17.14 -14.67
CA GLN A 141 -4.87 -15.88 -14.97
C GLN A 141 -5.40 -15.19 -13.71
N LEU A 142 -4.56 -14.95 -12.69
CA LEU A 142 -4.76 -13.72 -11.93
C LEU A 142 -4.19 -12.61 -12.81
N ARG A 143 -5.01 -12.10 -13.73
CA ARG A 143 -4.91 -10.67 -14.04
C ARG A 143 -5.09 -10.00 -12.69
N ALA A 144 -4.00 -9.51 -12.13
CA ALA A 144 -4.00 -8.76 -10.89
C ALA A 144 -5.23 -7.86 -10.89
N SER A 145 -6.11 -8.11 -9.93
CA SER A 145 -7.36 -7.38 -9.85
C SER A 145 -6.97 -5.94 -9.50
N SER A 146 -7.15 -5.08 -10.49
CA SER A 146 -6.46 -3.81 -10.60
C SER A 146 -7.38 -2.69 -10.18
N ALA A 147 -7.14 -2.09 -9.02
CA ALA A 147 -7.76 -0.81 -8.70
C ALA A 147 -6.78 0.32 -9.03
N THR A 148 -7.14 1.16 -10.00
CA THR A 148 -6.55 2.48 -10.15
C THR A 148 -7.18 3.37 -9.10
N ILE A 149 -6.43 3.66 -8.04
CA ILE A 149 -6.92 4.50 -6.96
C ILE A 149 -6.63 5.94 -7.33
N GLY A 150 -7.67 6.66 -7.70
CA GLY A 150 -7.61 8.11 -7.82
C GLY A 150 -7.50 8.72 -6.44
N ALA A 151 -6.28 8.87 -5.92
CA ALA A 151 -6.07 9.82 -4.83
C ALA A 151 -6.46 11.21 -5.36
N SER A 152 -7.41 11.86 -4.70
CA SER A 152 -7.56 13.31 -4.82
C SER A 152 -6.35 13.89 -4.09
N ALA A 153 -5.25 14.06 -4.82
CA ALA A 153 -4.14 14.84 -4.33
C ALA A 153 -4.66 16.25 -4.05
N PRO A 154 -4.31 16.88 -2.92
CA PRO A 154 -4.55 18.30 -2.76
C PRO A 154 -3.91 19.01 -3.95
N ALA A 155 -4.70 19.84 -4.64
CA ALA A 155 -4.18 20.66 -5.72
C ALA A 155 -2.98 21.45 -5.19
N PRO A 156 -1.89 21.59 -5.96
CA PRO A 156 -0.87 22.56 -5.59
C PRO A 156 -1.56 23.93 -5.60
N ASP A 157 -1.70 24.54 -4.43
CA ASP A 157 -2.15 25.92 -4.33
C ASP A 157 -1.23 26.77 -5.21
N GLY A 158 -1.83 27.26 -6.29
CA GLY A 158 -1.19 28.22 -7.16
C GLY A 158 -0.97 29.51 -6.40
N ASP A 159 0.17 30.14 -6.70
CA ASP A 159 0.63 31.45 -6.26
C ASP A 159 1.17 31.57 -4.83
N THR A 160 2.51 31.69 -4.73
CA THR A 160 3.12 32.98 -4.44
C THR A 160 4.55 33.03 -5.00
N ARG A 161 4.75 33.91 -6.00
CA ARG A 161 6.06 34.45 -6.38
C ARG A 161 6.74 35.09 -5.16
N ALA A 162 7.94 34.65 -4.81
CA ALA A 162 8.94 35.49 -4.17
C ALA A 162 10.33 35.07 -4.67
N GLY A 163 10.96 35.94 -5.45
CA GLY A 163 12.33 35.77 -5.91
C GLY A 163 13.29 35.79 -4.73
N THR A 164 14.21 34.82 -4.69
CA THR A 164 15.36 34.87 -3.80
C THR A 164 16.61 34.67 -4.65
N ALA A 165 17.53 35.64 -4.57
CA ALA A 165 18.76 35.69 -5.34
C ALA A 165 19.65 34.48 -5.04
N ALA A 166 20.25 33.93 -6.10
CA ALA A 166 21.24 32.85 -6.01
C ALA A 166 22.53 33.37 -5.36
N ALA A 167 22.98 32.69 -4.29
CA ALA A 167 24.29 32.89 -3.70
C ALA A 167 25.39 32.25 -4.59
N PRO A 168 26.60 32.85 -4.67
CA PRO A 168 27.67 32.33 -5.50
C PRO A 168 28.26 31.01 -4.97
N VAL A 169 28.45 30.07 -5.88
CA VAL A 169 29.07 28.76 -5.64
C VAL A 169 30.59 28.92 -5.47
N PRO A 170 31.21 28.44 -4.38
CA PRO A 170 32.67 28.48 -4.23
C PRO A 170 33.36 27.43 -5.13
N PRO A 171 34.61 27.69 -5.58
CA PRO A 171 35.32 26.82 -6.50
C PRO A 171 35.72 25.49 -5.83
N ARG A 172 35.49 24.40 -6.55
CA ARG A 172 35.94 23.05 -6.18
C ARG A 172 37.46 22.99 -6.21
N ARG A 173 38.08 22.66 -5.07
CA ARG A 173 39.49 22.24 -5.01
C ARG A 173 39.61 20.87 -5.69
N ARG A 174 40.49 20.77 -6.69
CA ARG A 174 40.92 19.48 -7.24
C ARG A 174 41.91 18.87 -6.25
N CYS A 175 41.67 17.63 -5.85
CA CYS A 175 42.72 16.74 -5.35
C CYS A 175 43.48 16.17 -6.54
#